data_AF-A0A534NM17-F1
#
_entry.id   AF-A0A534NM17-F1
#
_cell.length_a   1.000
_cell.length_b   1.000
_cell.length_c   1.000
_cell.angle_alpha   90.00
_cell.angle_beta   90.00
_cell.angle_gamma   90.00
#
_symmetry.space_group_name_H-M   'P 1'
#
loop_
_entity.id
_entity.type
_entity.pdbx_description
1 polymer ?
#
loop_
_entity_poly.entity_id
_entity_poly.type
_entity_poly.pdbx_seq_one_letter_code
_entity_poly.pdbx_strand_id
1 'polypeptide(L)'
;YGGKGVRTAVENVRSRIAPRLMGMDAADQEGLDRLLIELDGTPAKKSLGANAILGVSLAAARASAMSFGIPLYRYLGGVNARTLPV
;
A
#
# COMPACT_ATOMS: atom_id res chain seq x y z
N TYR A 1 -21.06 4.81 13.37
CA TYR A 1 -20.68 5.19 11.99
C TYR A 1 -21.80 5.00 10.95
N GLY A 2 -23.07 4.77 11.29
CA GLY A 2 -24.18 4.72 10.30
C GLY A 2 -23.95 3.78 9.10
N GLY A 3 -23.46 2.55 9.34
CA GLY A 3 -23.10 1.60 8.29
C GLY A 3 -21.76 1.84 7.58
N LYS A 4 -21.11 2.99 7.78
CA LYS A 4 -19.84 3.38 7.14
C LYS A 4 -18.59 2.91 7.90
N GLY A 5 -18.72 1.86 8.70
CA GLY A 5 -17.58 1.30 9.43
C GLY A 5 -16.65 0.55 8.47
N VAL A 6 -15.34 0.65 8.68
CA VAL A 6 -14.32 -0.01 7.83
C VAL A 6 -13.62 -1.18 8.54
N ARG A 7 -14.21 -1.72 9.62
CA ARG A 7 -13.62 -2.79 10.42
C ARG A 7 -13.28 -4.04 9.57
N THR A 8 -14.11 -4.38 8.59
CA THR A 8 -13.84 -5.49 7.66
C THR A 8 -12.58 -5.27 6.84
N ALA A 9 -12.36 -4.05 6.33
CA ALA A 9 -11.15 -3.72 5.58
C ALA A 9 -9.91 -3.79 6.49
N VAL A 10 -10.00 -3.29 7.72
CA VAL A 10 -8.93 -3.41 8.72
C VAL A 10 -8.62 -4.87 9.05
N GLU A 11 -9.65 -5.71 9.20
CA GLU A 11 -9.47 -7.14 9.45
C GLU A 11 -8.83 -7.85 8.26
N ASN A 12 -9.22 -7.50 7.03
CA ASN A 12 -8.58 -8.01 5.81
C ASN A 12 -7.07 -7.66 5.78
N VAL A 13 -6.69 -6.46 6.23
CA VAL A 13 -5.26 -6.11 6.36
C VAL A 13 -4.56 -7.05 7.33
N ARG A 14 -5.12 -7.27 8.52
CA ARG A 14 -4.48 -8.06 9.60
C ARG A 14 -4.42 -9.55 9.29
N SER A 15 -5.51 -10.15 8.81
CA SER A 15 -5.65 -11.60 8.71
C SER A 15 -5.34 -12.16 7.32
N ARG A 16 -5.50 -11.37 6.26
CA ARG A 16 -5.31 -11.83 4.87
C ARG A 16 -4.07 -11.24 4.22
N ILE A 17 -3.85 -9.94 4.35
CA ILE A 17 -2.75 -9.25 3.69
C ILE A 17 -1.44 -9.44 4.45
N ALA A 18 -1.41 -9.10 5.74
CA ALA A 18 -0.17 -9.08 6.53
C ALA A 18 0.61 -10.41 6.46
N PRO A 19 0.00 -11.61 6.62
CA PRO A 19 0.74 -12.87 6.55
C PRO A 19 1.44 -13.13 5.21
N ARG A 20 0.95 -12.51 4.12
CA ARG A 20 1.51 -12.68 2.77
C ARG A 20 2.62 -11.67 2.46
N LEU A 21 2.67 -10.56 3.22
CA LEU A 21 3.69 -9.52 3.07
C LEU A 21 4.88 -9.69 4.00
N MET A 22 4.73 -10.45 5.09
CA MET A 22 5.82 -10.68 6.04
C MET A 22 7.05 -11.26 5.34
N GLY A 23 8.18 -10.58 5.47
CA GLY A 23 9.45 -10.98 4.85
C GLY A 23 9.68 -10.46 3.44
N MET A 24 8.72 -9.77 2.83
CA MET A 24 8.95 -9.04 1.57
C MET A 24 9.74 -7.76 1.81
N ASP A 25 10.57 -7.39 0.83
CA ASP A 25 11.19 -6.08 0.81
C ASP A 25 10.14 -5.01 0.49
N ALA A 26 9.94 -4.06 1.41
CA ALA A 26 9.02 -2.95 1.21
C ALA A 26 9.46 -2.00 0.07
N ALA A 27 10.74 -2.04 -0.33
CA ALA A 27 11.25 -1.25 -1.44
C ALA A 27 10.80 -1.80 -2.81
N ASP A 28 10.43 -3.08 -2.91
CA ASP A 28 9.81 -3.67 -4.11
C ASP A 28 8.32 -3.30 -4.17
N GLN A 29 8.05 -2.01 -4.43
CA GLN A 29 6.70 -1.46 -4.49
C GLN A 29 5.84 -2.16 -5.56
N GLU A 30 6.41 -2.43 -6.74
CA GLU A 30 5.67 -3.06 -7.83
C GLU A 30 5.31 -4.52 -7.50
N GLY A 31 6.26 -5.29 -6.96
CA GLY A 31 6.02 -6.67 -6.53
C GLY A 31 4.99 -6.74 -5.41
N LEU A 32 5.08 -5.84 -4.42
CA LEU A 32 4.10 -5.74 -3.33
C LEU A 32 2.70 -5.41 -3.86
N ASP A 33 2.56 -4.39 -4.72
CA ASP A 33 1.26 -3.98 -5.25
C ASP A 33 0.65 -5.05 -6.16
N ARG A 34 1.47 -5.74 -6.95
CA ARG A 34 1.03 -6.87 -7.79
C ARG A 34 0.50 -8.01 -6.93
N LEU A 35 1.21 -8.39 -5.87
CA LEU A 35 0.75 -9.40 -4.92
C LEU A 35 -0.58 -9.00 -4.27
N LEU A 36 -0.78 -7.73 -3.91
CA LEU A 36 -2.06 -7.26 -3.35
C LEU A 36 -3.23 -7.40 -4.34
N ILE A 37 -2.99 -7.11 -5.62
CA ILE A 37 -3.98 -7.26 -6.69
C ILE A 37 -4.33 -8.75 -6.88
N GLU A 38 -3.31 -9.60 -6.97
CA GLU A 38 -3.49 -11.05 -7.11
C GLU A 38 -4.20 -11.67 -5.91
N LEU A 39 -3.85 -11.24 -4.69
CA LEU A 39 -4.45 -11.72 -3.45
C LEU A 39 -5.94 -11.33 -3.31
N ASP A 40 -6.33 -10.18 -3.85
CA ASP A 40 -7.75 -9.80 -3.93
C ASP A 40 -8.51 -10.68 -4.92
N GLY A 41 -7.91 -10.94 -6.09
CA GLY A 41 -8.46 -11.80 -7.13
C GLY A 41 -9.66 -11.21 -7.89
N THR A 42 -10.09 -9.97 -7.59
CA THR A 42 -11.18 -9.30 -8.30
C THR A 42 -10.69 -8.07 -9.08
N PRO A 43 -11.24 -7.80 -10.28
CA PRO A 43 -10.84 -6.63 -11.07
C PRO A 43 -11.01 -5.30 -10.33
N ALA A 44 -12.06 -5.22 -9.51
CA ALA A 44 -12.48 -4.00 -8.82
C ALA A 44 -12.04 -3.95 -7.34
N LYS A 45 -11.15 -4.84 -6.89
CA LYS A 45 -10.60 -4.82 -5.51
C LYS A 45 -11.69 -4.94 -4.42
N LYS A 46 -12.72 -5.74 -4.68
CA LYS A 46 -13.92 -5.86 -3.82
C LYS A 46 -13.77 -6.90 -2.72
N SER A 47 -12.83 -7.84 -2.82
CA SER A 47 -12.68 -8.95 -1.86
C SER A 47 -11.96 -8.50 -0.58
N LEU A 48 -10.83 -7.82 -0.75
CA LEU A 48 -10.05 -7.20 0.33
C LEU A 48 -10.54 -5.79 0.63
N GLY A 49 -11.04 -5.09 -0.40
CA GLY A 49 -11.41 -3.69 -0.35
C GLY A 49 -10.28 -2.80 -0.85
N ALA A 50 -10.60 -1.91 -1.80
CA ALA A 50 -9.63 -0.98 -2.38
C ALA A 50 -8.96 -0.08 -1.33
N ASN A 51 -9.67 0.26 -0.25
CA ASN A 51 -9.14 1.02 0.88
C ASN A 51 -8.09 0.24 1.69
N ALA A 52 -8.25 -1.08 1.86
CA ALA A 52 -7.26 -1.94 2.50
C ALA A 52 -5.98 -2.01 1.65
N ILE A 53 -6.14 -2.29 0.34
CA ILE A 53 -5.03 -2.40 -0.61
C ILE A 53 -4.24 -1.09 -0.68
N LEU A 54 -4.92 0.03 -0.91
CA LEU A 54 -4.28 1.34 -1.02
C LEU A 54 -3.59 1.74 0.30
N GLY A 55 -4.21 1.45 1.44
CA GLY A 55 -3.63 1.73 2.75
C GLY A 55 -2.28 1.04 2.95
N VAL A 56 -2.19 -0.24 2.57
CA VAL A 56 -0.94 -1.02 2.67
C VAL A 56 0.10 -0.56 1.65
N SER A 57 -0.30 -0.33 0.40
CA SER A 57 0.55 0.20 -0.67
C SER A 57 1.25 1.51 -0.27
N LEU A 58 0.48 2.48 0.26
CA LEU A 58 1.03 3.77 0.72
C LEU A 58 1.89 3.63 1.96
N ALA A 59 1.56 2.71 2.87
CA ALA A 59 2.36 2.46 4.06
C ALA A 59 3.73 1.87 3.71
N ALA A 60 3.79 0.95 2.75
CA ALA A 60 5.04 0.39 2.24
C ALA A 60 5.94 1.48 1.64
N ALA A 61 5.42 2.30 0.72
CA ALA A 61 6.17 3.40 0.12
C ALA A 61 6.74 4.38 1.17
N ARG A 62 5.96 4.70 2.20
CA ARG A 62 6.40 5.56 3.31
C ARG A 62 7.48 4.90 4.16
N ALA A 63 7.31 3.63 4.51
CA ALA A 63 8.28 2.88 5.29
C ALA A 63 9.62 2.79 4.54
N SER A 64 9.59 2.55 3.23
CA SER A 64 10.77 2.49 2.38
C SER A 64 11.47 3.85 2.29
N ALA A 65 10.73 4.93 2.03
CA ALA A 65 11.28 6.29 2.05
C ALA A 65 11.96 6.64 3.38
N MET A 66 11.33 6.27 4.51
CA MET A 66 11.89 6.44 5.85
C MET A 66 13.16 5.60 6.04
N SER A 67 13.17 4.35 5.59
CA SER A 67 14.34 3.45 5.67
C SER A 67 15.53 3.98 4.86
N PHE A 68 15.27 4.58 3.69
CA PHE A 68 16.30 5.22 2.87
C PHE A 68 16.69 6.63 3.35
N GLY A 69 16.01 7.19 4.37
CA GLY A 69 16.29 8.52 4.90
C GLY A 69 15.98 9.66 3.92
N ILE A 70 15.08 9.44 2.95
CA ILE A 70 14.72 10.44 1.94
C ILE A 70 13.25 10.86 2.05
N PRO A 71 12.90 12.10 1.67
CA PRO A 71 11.50 12.52 1.60
C PRO A 71 10.69 11.64 0.63
N LEU A 72 9.42 11.37 0.96
CA LEU A 72 8.53 10.52 0.15
C LEU A 72 8.45 10.96 -1.31
N TYR A 73 8.41 12.27 -1.60
CA TYR A 73 8.33 12.76 -2.97
C TYR A 73 9.59 12.42 -3.79
N ARG A 74 10.77 12.35 -3.15
CA ARG A 74 12.02 11.90 -3.80
C ARG A 74 12.06 10.39 -3.96
N TYR A 75 11.52 9.64 -2.99
CA TYR A 75 11.38 8.20 -3.11
C TYR A 75 10.49 7.82 -4.30
N LEU A 76 9.35 8.50 -4.46
CA LEU A 76 8.39 8.22 -5.53
C LEU A 76 8.80 8.79 -6.90
N GLY A 77 9.31 10.01 -6.95
CA GLY A 77 9.59 10.72 -8.21
C GLY A 77 11.06 10.79 -8.59
N GLY A 78 11.94 10.15 -7.82
CA GLY A 78 13.38 10.16 -8.03
C GLY A 78 14.04 11.53 -7.80
N VAL A 79 15.27 11.67 -8.28
CA VAL A 79 16.12 12.85 -8.07
C VAL A 79 15.55 14.14 -8.69
N ASN A 80 14.66 14.01 -9.68
CA ASN A 80 14.07 15.14 -10.41
C ASN A 80 12.71 15.58 -9.86
N ALA A 81 12.23 14.99 -8.76
CA ALA A 81 10.99 15.39 -8.10
C ALA A 81 11.12 16.76 -7.42
N ARG A 82 10.90 17.84 -8.18
CA ARG A 82 11.13 19.23 -7.74
C ARG A 82 10.02 20.22 -8.11
N THR A 83 9.03 19.80 -8.89
CA THR A 83 7.92 20.66 -9.33
C THR A 83 6.81 20.65 -8.29
N LEU A 84 6.36 21.83 -7.88
CA LEU A 84 5.16 21.99 -7.05
C LEU A 84 3.92 22.17 -7.95
N PRO A 85 2.76 21.60 -7.58
CA PRO A 85 1.51 21.86 -8.30
C PRO A 85 1.05 23.31 -8.12
N VAL A 86 0.40 23.87 -9.14
CA VAL A 86 -0.24 25.20 -9.11
C VAL A 86 -1.67 25.14 -8.59
#